data_AF-A0A420D417-F1
#
_entry.id   AF-A0A420D417-F1
#
_cell.length_a   1.000
_cell.length_b   1.000
_cell.length_c   1.000
_cell.angle_alpha   90.00
_cell.angle_beta   90.00
_cell.angle_gamma   90.00
#
_symmetry.space_group_name_H-M   'P 1'
#
loop_
_entity.id
_entity.type
_entity.pdbx_description
1 polymer ?
#
loop_
_entity_poly.entity_id
_entity_poly.type
_entity_poly.pdbx_seq_one_letter_code
_entity_poly.pdbx_strand_id
1 'polypeptide(L)'
;MTEEQSAQSTVQIALEPDESAFIERQIGDGVYASAQEMLRAGLRLLVQSERSQRIAELRLMIDEADEAVEVGQFKEFSGTGDLTTFIVAEAKARR
;
A
#
# COMPACT_ATOMS: atom_id res chain seq x y z
N MET A 1 -21.63 -25.16 -14.81
CA MET A 1 -21.90 -23.87 -14.16
C MET A 1 -21.76 -24.07 -12.67
N THR A 2 -20.58 -23.82 -12.12
CA THR A 2 -20.38 -23.75 -10.67
C THR A 2 -20.61 -22.30 -10.26
N GLU A 3 -21.68 -22.06 -9.52
CA GLU A 3 -21.96 -20.78 -8.89
C GLU A 3 -20.88 -20.54 -7.82
N GLU A 4 -20.00 -19.56 -8.06
CA GLU A 4 -19.17 -19.00 -6.99
C GLU A 4 -20.10 -18.24 -6.02
N GLN A 5 -20.57 -18.94 -4.99
CA GLN A 5 -21.18 -18.28 -3.83
C GLN A 5 -20.14 -17.34 -3.23
N SER A 6 -20.41 -16.03 -3.31
CA SER A 6 -19.58 -15.00 -2.70
C SER A 6 -19.54 -15.25 -1.18
N ALA A 7 -18.40 -15.68 -0.67
CA ALA A 7 -18.20 -15.89 0.76
C ALA A 7 -18.22 -14.54 1.49
N GLN A 8 -19.40 -14.09 1.92
CA GLN A 8 -19.51 -12.95 2.81
C GLN A 8 -19.07 -13.37 4.22
N SER A 9 -18.00 -12.75 4.72
CA SER A 9 -17.58 -12.89 6.12
C SER A 9 -18.21 -11.77 6.95
N THR A 10 -18.81 -12.13 8.08
CA THR A 10 -19.38 -11.19 9.05
C THR A 10 -18.30 -10.77 10.04
N VAL A 11 -18.19 -9.47 10.29
CA VAL A 11 -17.30 -8.90 11.32
C VAL A 11 -18.19 -8.17 12.34
N GLN A 12 -17.96 -8.42 13.64
CA GLN A 12 -18.56 -7.65 14.73
C GLN A 12 -17.52 -6.69 15.29
N ILE A 13 -17.91 -5.43 15.47
CA ILE A 13 -17.04 -4.34 15.92
C ILE A 13 -17.75 -3.65 17.07
N ALA A 14 -17.04 -3.49 18.19
CA ALA A 14 -17.50 -2.62 19.28
C ALA A 14 -17.03 -1.19 18.98
N LEU A 15 -17.94 -0.24 19.17
CA LEU A 15 -17.68 1.18 18.93
C LEU A 15 -17.73 1.93 20.25
N GLU A 16 -16.91 2.98 20.34
CA GLU A 16 -17.03 3.97 21.40
C GLU A 16 -18.32 4.81 21.21
N PRO A 17 -18.85 5.42 22.29
CA PRO A 17 -20.09 6.21 22.20
C PRO A 17 -20.04 7.32 21.14
N ASP A 18 -18.91 8.02 21.04
CA ASP A 18 -18.73 9.11 20.08
C ASP A 18 -18.69 8.61 18.63
N GLU A 19 -18.13 7.42 18.39
CA GLU A 19 -18.10 6.78 17.07
C GLU A 19 -19.50 6.34 16.64
N SER A 20 -20.27 5.73 17.55
CA SER A 20 -21.68 5.37 17.28
C SER A 20 -22.51 6.62 16.96
N ALA A 21 -22.38 7.67 17.78
CA ALA A 21 -23.08 8.93 17.58
C ALA A 21 -22.69 9.61 16.26
N PHE A 22 -21.42 9.48 15.83
CA PHE A 22 -21.00 9.94 14.51
C PHE A 22 -21.67 9.16 13.38
N ILE A 23 -21.66 7.82 13.43
CA ILE A 23 -22.31 6.98 12.42
C ILE A 23 -23.81 7.28 12.34
N GLU A 24 -24.49 7.38 13.48
CA GLU A 24 -25.92 7.69 13.56
C GLU A 24 -26.24 9.05 12.93
N ARG A 25 -25.43 10.09 13.18
CA ARG A 25 -25.59 11.40 12.53
C ARG A 25 -25.41 11.30 11.02
N GLN A 26 -24.36 10.64 10.54
CA GLN A 26 -24.13 10.52 9.10
C GLN A 26 -25.26 9.78 8.37
N ILE A 27 -25.91 8.82 9.03
CA ILE A 27 -27.09 8.14 8.49
C ILE A 27 -28.34 9.02 8.60
N GLY A 28 -28.55 9.68 9.74
CA GLY A 28 -29.68 10.59 9.97
C GLY A 28 -29.69 11.78 9.01
N ASP A 29 -28.51 12.29 8.66
CA ASP A 29 -28.31 13.36 7.67
C ASP A 29 -28.43 12.86 6.22
N GLY A 30 -28.59 11.55 6.01
CA GLY A 30 -28.74 10.93 4.70
C GLY A 30 -27.46 10.83 3.88
N VAL A 31 -26.29 11.05 4.49
CA VAL A 31 -24.98 10.95 3.80
C VAL A 31 -24.69 9.49 3.41
N TYR A 32 -25.09 8.55 4.26
CA TYR A 32 -25.01 7.11 3.99
C TYR A 32 -26.35 6.45 4.31
N ALA A 33 -26.75 5.45 3.51
CA ALA A 33 -27.97 4.69 3.75
C ALA A 33 -27.83 3.71 4.92
N SER A 34 -26.61 3.33 5.29
CA SER A 34 -26.34 2.42 6.42
C SER A 34 -24.92 2.52 6.96
N ALA A 35 -24.71 2.02 8.18
CA ALA A 35 -23.37 1.88 8.77
C ALA A 35 -22.45 0.97 7.94
N GLN A 36 -23.01 -0.06 7.28
CA GLN A 36 -22.24 -0.95 6.41
C GLN A 36 -21.73 -0.23 5.16
N GLU A 37 -22.55 0.64 4.57
CA GLU A 37 -22.14 1.46 3.43
C GLU A 37 -21.02 2.42 3.82
N MET A 38 -21.18 3.09 4.96
CA MET A 38 -20.18 3.99 5.52
C MET A 38 -18.86 3.25 5.80
N LEU A 39 -18.91 2.06 6.42
CA LEU A 39 -17.73 1.25 6.67
C LEU A 39 -17.03 0.86 5.36
N ARG A 40 -17.79 0.43 4.34
CA ARG A 40 -17.21 0.13 3.02
C ARG A 40 -16.58 1.36 2.36
N ALA A 41 -17.19 2.53 2.51
CA ALA A 41 -16.63 3.78 2.02
C ALA A 41 -15.30 4.11 2.73
N GLY A 42 -15.28 4.00 4.06
CA GLY A 42 -14.06 4.17 4.86
C GLY A 42 -12.94 3.21 4.45
N LEU A 43 -13.25 1.93 4.27
CA LEU A 43 -12.26 0.93 3.82
C LEU A 43 -11.71 1.24 2.43
N ARG A 44 -12.54 1.71 1.48
CA ARG A 44 -12.06 2.14 0.16
C ARG A 44 -11.08 3.31 0.26
N LEU A 45 -11.35 4.27 1.13
CA LEU A 45 -10.44 5.41 1.36
C LEU A 45 -9.11 4.95 1.95
N LEU A 46 -9.13 4.02 2.92
CA LEU A 46 -7.90 3.46 3.50
C LEU A 46 -7.06 2.74 2.44
N VAL A 47 -7.66 1.86 1.64
CA VAL A 47 -6.96 1.17 0.55
C VAL A 47 -6.39 2.15 -0.47
N GLN A 48 -7.15 3.20 -0.82
CA GLN A 48 -6.68 4.24 -1.73
C GLN A 48 -5.49 5.01 -1.14
N SER A 49 -5.56 5.36 0.16
CA SER A 49 -4.50 6.06 0.87
C SER A 49 -3.22 5.24 0.90
N GLU A 50 -3.29 3.96 1.30
CA GLU A 50 -2.14 3.06 1.31
C GLU A 50 -1.50 2.94 -0.07
N ARG A 51 -2.32 2.80 -1.13
CA ARG A 51 -1.81 2.72 -2.50
C ARG A 51 -1.10 4.01 -2.90
N SER A 52 -1.68 5.16 -2.59
CA SER A 52 -1.07 6.47 -2.89
C SER A 52 0.25 6.66 -2.15
N GLN A 53 0.34 6.24 -0.90
CA GLN A 53 1.58 6.28 -0.12
C GLN A 53 2.68 5.41 -0.75
N ARG A 54 2.36 4.16 -1.13
CA ARG A 54 3.33 3.28 -1.81
C ARG A 54 3.80 3.87 -3.14
N ILE A 55 2.91 4.49 -3.91
CA ILE A 55 3.30 5.16 -5.16
C ILE A 55 4.21 6.36 -4.89
N ALA A 56 3.94 7.14 -3.84
CA ALA A 56 4.78 8.27 -3.47
C ALA A 56 6.19 7.82 -3.04
N GLU A 57 6.28 6.74 -2.25
CA GLU A 57 7.55 6.13 -1.85
C GLU A 57 8.34 5.61 -3.06
N LEU A 58 7.68 4.91 -3.99
CA LEU A 58 8.33 4.43 -5.22
C LEU A 58 8.85 5.60 -6.09
N ARG A 59 8.11 6.72 -6.15
CA ARG A 59 8.56 7.91 -6.87
C ARG A 59 9.79 8.53 -6.22
N LEU A 60 9.81 8.63 -4.89
CA LEU A 60 10.97 9.11 -4.16
C LEU A 60 12.20 8.24 -4.44
N MET A 61 12.06 6.91 -4.42
CA MET A 61 13.14 5.99 -4.74
C MET A 61 13.67 6.15 -6.17
N ILE A 62 12.79 6.46 -7.13
CA ILE A 62 13.20 6.75 -8.51
C ILE A 62 13.97 8.08 -8.57
N ASP A 63 13.45 9.13 -7.95
CA ASP A 63 14.11 10.46 -7.94
C ASP A 63 15.50 10.36 -7.29
N GLU A 64 15.65 9.61 -6.20
CA GLU A 64 16.94 9.34 -5.54
C GLU A 64 17.89 8.53 -6.45
N ALA A 65 17.37 7.55 -7.17
CA ALA A 65 18.16 6.75 -8.11
C ALA A 65 18.62 7.59 -9.31
N ASP A 66 17.76 8.45 -9.85
CA ASP A 66 18.09 9.36 -10.95
C ASP A 66 19.18 10.35 -10.53
N GLU A 67 19.09 10.93 -9.32
CA GLU A 67 20.15 11.77 -8.76
C GLU A 67 21.47 11.00 -8.65
N ALA A 68 21.44 9.76 -8.15
CA ALA A 68 22.62 8.90 -8.06
C ALA A 68 23.25 8.64 -9.44
N VAL A 69 22.43 8.43 -10.48
CA VAL A 69 22.93 8.24 -11.85
C VAL A 69 23.61 9.50 -12.37
N GLU A 70 23.01 10.68 -12.18
CA GLU A 70 23.56 11.97 -12.63
C GLU A 70 24.92 12.27 -12.00
N VAL A 71 25.12 11.93 -10.72
CA VAL A 71 26.41 12.11 -10.05
C VAL A 71 27.38 10.93 -10.26
N GLY A 72 27.04 9.97 -11.12
CA GLY A 72 27.89 8.82 -11.46
C GLY A 72 27.97 7.73 -10.39
N GLN A 73 27.05 7.74 -9.42
CA GLN A 73 26.92 6.72 -8.37
C GLN A 73 26.14 5.50 -8.87
N PHE A 74 26.64 4.86 -9.93
CA PHE A 74 26.07 3.63 -10.45
C PHE A 74 27.17 2.64 -10.86
N LYS A 75 26.78 1.38 -11.09
CA LYS A 75 27.67 0.34 -11.59
C LYS A 75 27.08 -0.27 -12.85
N GLU A 76 27.87 -0.30 -13.91
CA GLU A 76 27.49 -0.94 -15.17
C GLU A 76 27.93 -2.41 -15.18
N PHE A 77 27.05 -3.27 -15.70
CA PHE A 77 27.29 -4.69 -15.89
C PHE A 77 26.87 -5.05 -17.31
N SER A 78 27.82 -5.48 -18.16
CA SER A 78 27.56 -5.74 -19.58
C SER A 78 27.55 -7.24 -19.90
N GLY A 79 28.17 -8.06 -19.06
CA GLY A 79 28.29 -9.50 -19.20
C GLY A 79 27.34 -10.29 -18.30
N THR A 80 26.87 -11.42 -18.82
CA THR A 80 26.10 -12.39 -18.04
C THR A 80 26.95 -12.90 -16.88
N GLY A 81 26.52 -12.65 -15.64
CA GLY A 81 27.23 -13.08 -14.43
C GLY A 81 28.12 -12.03 -13.78
N ASP A 82 28.27 -10.84 -14.39
CA ASP A 82 29.06 -9.73 -13.82
C ASP A 82 28.47 -9.26 -12.49
N LEU A 83 27.14 -9.11 -12.42
CA LEU A 83 26.43 -8.74 -11.20
C LEU A 83 26.67 -9.75 -10.08
N THR A 84 26.55 -11.04 -10.38
CA THR A 84 26.76 -12.11 -9.38
C THR A 84 28.19 -12.10 -8.85
N THR A 85 29.17 -11.92 -9.75
CA THR A 85 30.58 -11.83 -9.38
C THR A 85 30.84 -10.63 -8.48
N PHE A 86 30.26 -9.48 -8.81
CA PHE A 86 30.34 -8.27 -8.00
C PHE A 86 29.77 -8.47 -6.59
N ILE A 87 28.57 -9.05 -6.47
CA ILE A 87 27.92 -9.31 -5.18
C ILE A 87 28.76 -10.25 -4.30
N VAL A 88 29.31 -11.32 -4.89
CA VAL A 88 30.16 -12.27 -4.15
C VAL A 88 31.45 -11.61 -3.66
N ALA A 89 32.04 -10.72 -4.46
CA ALA A 89 33.24 -9.99 -4.06
C ALA A 89 32.97 -8.99 -2.92
N GLU A 90 31.89 -8.19 -3.02
CA GLU A 90 31.41 -7.29 -1.96
C GLU A 90 31.18 -8.03 -0.64
N ALA A 91 30.45 -9.15 -0.68
CA ALA A 91 30.14 -9.93 0.53
C ALA A 91 31.39 -10.49 1.21
N LYS A 92 32.43 -10.86 0.44
CA LYS A 92 33.72 -11.33 0.97
C LYS A 92 34.53 -10.19 1.58
N ALA A 93 34.49 -8.99 1.00
CA ALA A 93 35.23 -7.82 1.48
C ALA A 93 34.68 -7.24 2.80
N ARG A 94 33.41 -7.52 3.13
CA ARG A 94 32.76 -7.11 4.37
C ARG A 94 33.00 -8.08 5.56
N ARG A 95 33.69 -9.20 5.34
CA ARG A 95 34.10 -10.15 6.39
C ARG A 95 35.54 -9.91 6.81
#